data_AF-A0A7J9DTY3-F1
#
_entry.id   AF-A0A7J9DTY3-F1
#
_cell.length_a   1.000
_cell.length_b   1.000
_cell.length_c   1.000
_cell.angle_alpha   90.00
_cell.angle_beta   90.00
_cell.angle_gamma   90.00
#
_symmetry.space_group_name_H-M   'P 1'
#
loop_
_entity.id
_entity.type
_entity.pdbx_description
1 polymer ?
#
loop_
_entity_poly.entity_id
_entity_poly.type
_entity_poly.pdbx_seq_one_letter_code
_entity_poly.pdbx_strand_id
1 'polypeptide(L)'
;MARQKMKFEGYGQNFVVSQHQKLDWSDMIYLITLSSQNRNFKFWPREALEEYSREMQKIGEEIQANLSVLMGLKRDELKSLQGELKRGIRMNYYPTCSRPHLVLGISPHSDGTSFTLLLQDDDVTAL
;
A
#
# COMPACT_ATOMS: atom_id res chain seq x y z
N MET A 1 -30.97 -3.23 8.33
CA MET A 1 -29.57 -3.61 8.63
C MET A 1 -28.66 -2.50 8.14
N ALA A 2 -27.99 -1.79 9.04
CA ALA A 2 -27.01 -0.79 8.65
C ALA A 2 -25.84 -1.48 7.94
N ARG A 3 -25.52 -1.07 6.71
CA ARG A 3 -24.27 -1.47 6.03
C ARG A 3 -23.11 -0.96 6.88
N GLN A 4 -22.50 -1.85 7.66
CA GLN A 4 -21.23 -1.55 8.31
C GLN A 4 -20.23 -1.27 7.19
N LYS A 5 -19.78 -0.02 7.05
CA LYS A 5 -18.71 0.33 6.10
C LYS A 5 -17.52 -0.59 6.41
N MET A 6 -17.13 -1.45 5.47
CA MET A 6 -15.87 -2.19 5.58
C MET A 6 -14.76 -1.17 5.85
N LYS A 7 -14.13 -1.28 7.02
CA LYS A 7 -12.93 -0.52 7.33
C LYS A 7 -11.76 -1.32 6.75
N PHE A 8 -11.22 -0.85 5.63
CA PHE A 8 -10.03 -1.42 4.99
C PHE A 8 -8.72 -0.93 5.62
N GLU A 9 -8.79 -0.06 6.64
CA GLU A 9 -7.63 0.51 7.32
C GLU A 9 -7.40 -0.11 8.70
N GLY A 10 -6.13 -0.24 9.06
CA GLY A 10 -5.69 -0.74 10.36
C GLY A 10 -4.77 -1.95 10.22
N TYR A 11 -4.48 -2.54 11.37
CA TYR A 11 -3.71 -3.78 11.49
C TYR A 11 -4.60 -5.00 11.22
N GLY A 12 -4.10 -5.93 10.43
CA GLY A 12 -4.74 -7.22 10.17
C GLY A 12 -4.39 -7.80 8.81
N GLN A 13 -4.64 -9.09 8.62
CA GLN A 13 -4.43 -9.77 7.34
C GLN A 13 -5.65 -9.64 6.41
N ASN A 14 -5.50 -10.12 5.18
CA ASN A 14 -6.63 -10.31 4.26
C ASN A 14 -7.72 -11.19 4.90
N PHE A 15 -8.98 -10.91 4.56
CA PHE A 15 -10.11 -11.67 5.08
C PHE A 15 -9.99 -13.16 4.74
N VAL A 16 -10.31 -14.01 5.73
CA VAL A 16 -10.45 -15.45 5.52
C VAL A 16 -11.83 -15.72 4.91
N VAL A 17 -11.84 -16.20 3.67
CA VAL A 17 -13.06 -16.47 2.89
C VAL A 17 -13.36 -17.96 2.77
N SER A 18 -12.42 -18.85 3.12
CA SER A 18 -12.65 -20.30 3.12
C SER A 18 -11.68 -21.05 4.04
N GLN A 19 -12.03 -22.30 4.39
CA GLN A 19 -11.16 -23.19 5.17
C GLN A 19 -9.92 -23.68 4.39
N HIS A 20 -9.96 -23.63 3.06
CA HIS A 20 -8.87 -24.09 2.20
C HIS A 20 -7.93 -22.95 1.78
N GLN A 21 -8.19 -21.73 2.26
CA GLN A 21 -7.39 -20.56 1.93
C GLN A 21 -5.99 -20.71 2.54
N LYS A 22 -4.99 -20.56 1.69
CA LYS A 22 -3.60 -20.40 2.13
C LYS A 22 -3.42 -18.98 2.62
N LEU A 23 -2.83 -18.83 3.79
CA LEU A 23 -2.54 -17.54 4.41
C LEU A 23 -1.07 -17.19 4.21
N ASP A 24 -0.84 -15.90 4.02
CA ASP A 24 0.50 -15.34 3.92
C ASP A 24 1.14 -15.27 5.32
N TRP A 25 2.43 -15.52 5.37
CA TRP A 25 3.25 -15.42 6.58
C TRP A 25 3.74 -13.98 6.77
N SER A 26 2.78 -13.08 6.94
CA SER A 26 3.04 -11.67 7.22
C SER A 26 1.91 -11.04 8.00
N ASP A 27 2.27 -10.07 8.81
CA ASP A 27 1.33 -9.09 9.32
C ASP A 27 1.35 -7.85 8.43
N MET A 28 0.24 -7.13 8.39
CA MET A 28 0.22 -5.85 7.69
C MET A 28 -0.61 -4.79 8.41
N ILE A 29 -0.22 -3.54 8.17
CA ILE A 29 -1.03 -2.37 8.47
C ILE A 29 -1.27 -1.65 7.15
N TYR A 30 -2.55 -1.39 6.83
CA TYR A 30 -2.93 -0.55 5.70
C TYR A 30 -3.50 0.77 6.18
N LEU A 31 -3.04 1.86 5.60
CA LEU A 31 -3.41 3.22 5.98
C LEU A 31 -3.69 4.04 4.73
N ILE A 32 -4.82 4.73 4.68
CA ILE A 32 -5.14 5.69 3.61
C ILE A 32 -4.52 7.03 3.98
N THR A 33 -3.72 7.59 3.07
CA THR A 33 -3.01 8.86 3.30
C THR A 33 -3.75 10.08 2.77
N LEU A 34 -4.67 9.88 1.81
CA LEU A 34 -5.36 10.97 1.13
C LEU A 34 -6.63 11.42 1.87
N SER A 35 -6.74 12.75 2.00
CA SER A 35 -7.72 13.53 2.77
C SER A 35 -7.50 13.52 4.29
N SER A 36 -7.15 14.68 4.86
CA SER A 36 -7.11 14.90 6.32
C SER A 36 -8.44 14.59 7.01
N GLN A 37 -9.54 14.64 6.25
CA GLN A 37 -10.90 14.39 6.74
C GLN A 37 -11.22 12.89 6.92
N ASN A 38 -10.51 11.99 6.23
CA ASN A 38 -10.75 10.55 6.30
C ASN A 38 -9.66 9.79 7.07
N ARG A 39 -8.64 10.47 7.62
CA ARG A 39 -7.56 9.82 8.35
C ARG A 39 -8.04 9.27 9.69
N ASN A 40 -7.85 7.97 9.88
CA ASN A 40 -8.03 7.33 11.19
C ASN A 40 -6.74 7.40 12.01
N PHE A 41 -6.60 8.46 12.82
CA PHE A 41 -5.41 8.69 13.65
C PHE A 41 -5.19 7.69 14.79
N LYS A 42 -6.10 6.73 15.00
CA LYS A 42 -5.99 5.75 16.09
C LYS A 42 -4.70 4.90 16.02
N PHE A 43 -4.16 4.71 14.82
CA PHE A 43 -3.03 3.80 14.56
C PHE A 43 -1.79 4.50 13.98
N TRP A 44 -1.75 5.84 14.01
CA TRP A 44 -0.81 6.64 13.22
C TRP A 44 0.35 7.16 14.08
N PRO A 45 1.62 6.74 13.86
CA PRO A 45 2.78 7.46 14.36
C PRO A 45 2.87 8.80 13.61
N ARG A 46 2.35 9.87 14.24
CA ARG A 46 1.95 11.14 13.60
C ARG A 46 3.02 11.76 12.70
N GLU A 47 4.16 12.12 13.25
CA GLU A 47 5.10 13.01 12.56
C GLU A 47 5.83 12.32 11.41
N ALA A 48 6.47 11.17 11.68
CA ALA A 48 7.27 10.46 10.69
C ALA A 48 6.42 9.99 9.48
N LEU A 49 5.21 9.47 9.73
CA LEU A 49 4.37 8.96 8.66
C LEU A 49 3.72 10.09 7.84
N GLU A 50 3.43 11.24 8.46
CA GLU A 50 2.97 12.43 7.73
C GLU A 50 4.06 13.01 6.82
N GLU A 51 5.28 13.10 7.33
CA GLU A 51 6.44 13.50 6.54
C GLU A 51 6.70 12.55 5.39
N TYR A 52 6.79 11.26 5.67
CA TYR A 52 6.98 10.22 4.66
C TYR A 52 5.89 10.29 3.59
N SER A 53 4.61 10.37 3.98
CA SER A 53 3.50 10.46 3.04
C SER A 53 3.57 11.70 2.14
N ARG A 54 4.02 12.85 2.67
CA ARG A 54 4.15 14.09 1.91
C ARG A 54 5.28 13.99 0.89
N GLU A 55 6.44 13.47 1.29
CA GLU A 55 7.57 13.33 0.36
C GLU A 55 7.29 12.26 -0.71
N MET A 56 6.69 11.12 -0.33
CA MET A 56 6.24 10.10 -1.29
C MET A 56 5.21 10.64 -2.29
N GLN A 57 4.33 11.55 -1.86
CA GLN A 57 3.40 12.21 -2.77
C GLN A 57 4.13 13.02 -3.85
N LYS A 58 5.14 13.82 -3.47
CA LYS A 58 5.90 14.63 -4.43
C LYS A 58 6.60 13.73 -5.45
N ILE A 59 7.25 12.66 -4.99
CA ILE A 59 7.95 11.70 -5.84
C ILE A 59 6.95 11.01 -6.79
N GLY A 60 5.82 10.54 -6.27
CA GLY A 60 4.80 9.88 -7.09
C GLY A 60 4.20 10.80 -8.16
N GLU A 61 3.96 12.07 -7.83
CA GLU A 61 3.46 13.05 -8.80
C GLU A 61 4.50 13.35 -9.89
N GLU A 62 5.79 13.42 -9.54
CA GLU A 62 6.87 13.63 -10.51
C GLU A 62 7.07 12.41 -11.44
N ILE A 63 7.04 11.19 -10.90
CA ILE A 63 7.10 9.96 -11.69
C ILE A 63 5.92 9.92 -12.67
N GLN A 64 4.72 10.17 -12.17
CA GLN A 64 3.51 10.19 -12.99
C GLN A 64 3.60 11.22 -14.12
N ALA A 65 4.08 12.43 -13.81
CA ALA A 65 4.29 13.49 -14.78
C ALA A 65 5.27 13.09 -15.89
N ASN A 66 6.38 12.44 -15.53
CA ASN A 66 7.38 11.98 -16.49
C ASN A 66 6.87 10.80 -17.33
N LEU A 67 6.08 9.89 -16.73
CA LEU A 67 5.40 8.82 -17.48
C LEU A 67 4.43 9.39 -18.52
N SER A 68 3.68 10.45 -18.19
CA SER A 68 2.83 11.14 -19.19
C SER A 68 3.64 11.58 -20.41
N VAL A 69 4.76 12.26 -20.17
CA VAL A 69 5.63 12.79 -21.24
C VAL A 69 6.22 11.66 -22.07
N LEU A 70 6.68 10.57 -21.45
CA LEU A 70 7.21 9.40 -22.14
C LEU A 70 6.18 8.71 -23.04
N MET A 71 4.90 8.77 -22.68
CA MET A 71 3.80 8.27 -23.50
C MET A 71 3.34 9.26 -24.59
N GLY A 72 3.99 10.42 -24.72
CA GLY A 72 3.60 11.47 -25.68
C GLY A 72 2.38 12.30 -25.25
N LEU A 73 2.00 12.22 -23.98
CA LEU A 73 0.89 12.98 -23.39
C LEU A 73 1.38 14.31 -22.80
N LYS A 74 0.45 15.22 -22.49
CA LYS A 74 0.78 16.40 -21.66
C LYS A 74 1.16 15.94 -20.26
N ARG A 75 2.07 16.68 -19.61
CA ARG A 75 2.65 16.33 -18.29
C ARG A 75 1.60 15.90 -17.25
N ASP A 76 0.48 16.60 -17.14
CA ASP A 76 -0.57 16.31 -16.16
C ASP A 76 -1.70 15.40 -16.68
N GLU A 77 -1.63 14.93 -17.92
CA GLU A 77 -2.73 14.22 -18.57
C GLU A 77 -3.00 12.86 -17.93
N LEU A 78 -1.95 12.09 -17.61
CA LEU A 78 -2.11 10.81 -16.90
C LEU A 78 -2.75 11.00 -15.52
N LYS A 79 -2.42 12.10 -14.83
CA LYS A 79 -3.03 12.48 -13.54
C LYS A 79 -4.50 12.80 -13.69
N SER A 80 -4.86 13.54 -14.74
CA SER A 80 -6.26 13.84 -15.06
C SER A 80 -7.06 12.59 -15.40
N LEU A 81 -6.47 11.63 -16.13
CA LEU A 81 -7.14 10.38 -16.52
C LEU A 81 -7.39 9.46 -15.32
N GLN A 82 -6.48 9.45 -14.35
CA GLN A 82 -6.60 8.64 -13.13
C GLN A 82 -7.62 9.20 -12.13
N GLY A 83 -7.89 10.51 -12.16
CA GLY A 83 -8.80 11.18 -11.23
C GLY A 83 -8.27 11.17 -9.78
N GLU A 84 -9.18 11.30 -8.81
CA GLU A 84 -8.84 11.21 -7.39
C GLU A 84 -8.61 9.75 -6.98
N LEU A 85 -7.40 9.23 -7.20
CA LEU A 85 -7.00 7.92 -6.70
C LEU A 85 -6.73 7.97 -5.19
N LYS A 86 -7.23 6.97 -4.47
CA LYS A 86 -6.85 6.75 -3.08
C LYS A 86 -5.37 6.37 -3.03
N ARG A 87 -4.59 7.13 -2.27
CA ARG A 87 -3.22 6.75 -1.90
C ARG A 87 -3.26 5.99 -0.59
N GLY A 88 -2.52 4.89 -0.54
CA GLY A 88 -2.40 4.04 0.62
C GLY A 88 -0.95 3.72 0.91
N ILE A 89 -0.65 3.49 2.18
CA ILE A 89 0.61 2.93 2.64
C ILE A 89 0.28 1.55 3.20
N ARG A 90 0.99 0.54 2.72
CA ARG A 90 0.98 -0.82 3.27
C ARG A 90 2.33 -1.06 3.92
N MET A 91 2.33 -1.25 5.24
CA MET A 91 3.49 -1.71 5.98
C MET A 91 3.36 -3.21 6.18
N ASN A 92 4.36 -3.98 5.75
CA ASN A 92 4.39 -5.43 5.92
C ASN A 92 5.44 -5.80 6.97
N TYR A 93 5.10 -6.71 7.87
CA TYR A 93 6.01 -7.30 8.83
C TYR A 93 6.08 -8.81 8.60
N TYR A 94 7.28 -9.32 8.35
CA TYR A 94 7.53 -10.72 8.04
C TYR A 94 8.27 -11.36 9.22
N PRO A 95 7.57 -12.00 10.17
CA PRO A 95 8.22 -12.64 11.31
C PRO A 95 9.08 -13.82 10.86
N THR A 96 10.16 -14.10 11.60
CA THR A 96 10.99 -15.30 11.38
C THR A 96 10.13 -16.56 11.36
N CYS A 97 10.33 -17.41 10.35
CA CYS A 97 9.59 -18.66 10.20
C CYS A 97 10.50 -19.87 10.44
N SER A 98 10.05 -20.84 11.25
CA SER A 98 10.78 -22.09 11.48
C SER A 98 10.74 -23.06 10.29
N ARG A 99 9.78 -22.88 9.37
CA ARG A 99 9.59 -23.72 8.18
C ARG A 99 9.41 -22.86 6.92
N PRO A 100 10.41 -22.06 6.53
CA PRO A 100 10.27 -21.05 5.47
C PRO A 100 9.94 -21.66 4.09
N HIS A 101 10.31 -22.92 3.85
CA HIS A 101 10.01 -23.65 2.61
C HIS A 101 8.54 -24.04 2.44
N LEU A 102 7.69 -23.82 3.45
CA LEU A 102 6.25 -24.18 3.42
C LEU A 102 5.32 -22.98 3.37
N VAL A 103 5.85 -21.77 3.48
CA VAL A 103 5.06 -20.55 3.56
C VAL A 103 5.55 -19.53 2.55
N LEU A 104 4.70 -18.54 2.28
CA LEU A 104 5.04 -17.38 1.49
C LEU A 104 4.82 -16.15 2.36
N GLY A 105 5.77 -15.21 2.40
CA GLY A 105 5.55 -13.95 3.10
C GLY A 105 4.41 -13.16 2.46
N ILE A 106 4.34 -13.17 1.14
CA ILE A 106 3.24 -12.62 0.34
C ILE A 106 3.00 -13.53 -0.86
N SER A 107 1.74 -13.86 -1.14
CA SER A 107 1.38 -14.69 -2.29
C SER A 107 1.68 -13.98 -3.62
N PRO A 108 2.03 -14.71 -4.70
CA PRO A 108 2.22 -14.12 -6.03
C PRO A 108 0.99 -13.35 -6.49
N HIS A 109 1.19 -12.10 -6.91
CA HIS A 109 0.12 -11.22 -7.37
C HIS A 109 0.67 -10.11 -8.28
N SER A 110 -0.24 -9.34 -8.87
CA SER A 110 0.04 -8.03 -9.45
C SER A 110 -0.70 -6.97 -8.65
N ASP A 111 -0.08 -5.81 -8.47
CA ASP A 111 -0.72 -4.71 -7.78
C ASP A 111 -1.91 -4.17 -8.58
N GLY A 112 -2.98 -3.82 -7.88
CA GLY A 112 -4.13 -3.09 -8.44
C GLY A 112 -3.92 -1.57 -8.49
N THR A 113 -2.73 -1.08 -8.13
CA THR A 113 -2.34 0.34 -8.15
C THR A 113 -1.78 0.71 -9.53
N SER A 114 -1.73 2.02 -9.84
CA SER A 114 -1.07 2.48 -11.07
C SER A 114 0.44 2.28 -11.03
N PHE A 115 1.05 2.46 -9.86
CA PHE A 115 2.43 2.09 -9.55
C PHE A 115 2.60 2.02 -8.02
N THR A 116 3.64 1.33 -7.57
CA THR A 116 3.99 1.17 -6.16
C THR A 116 5.44 1.58 -5.94
N LEU A 117 5.68 2.39 -4.91
CA LEU A 117 7.03 2.69 -4.41
C LEU A 117 7.28 1.83 -3.19
N LEU A 118 8.29 0.96 -3.26
CA LEU A 118 8.64 0.02 -2.21
C LEU A 118 9.91 0.48 -1.51
N LEU A 119 9.86 0.57 -0.18
CA LEU A 119 11.04 0.68 0.68
C LEU A 119 11.24 -0.66 1.38
N GLN A 120 12.40 -1.27 1.18
CA GLN A 120 12.78 -2.56 1.76
C GLN A 120 13.86 -2.35 2.83
N ASP A 121 13.86 -3.23 3.83
CA ASP A 121 14.90 -3.26 4.86
C ASP A 121 16.23 -3.72 4.25
N ASP A 122 17.33 -3.02 4.58
CA ASP A 122 18.66 -3.27 4.02
C ASP A 122 19.21 -4.65 4.40
N ASP A 123 18.82 -5.16 5.58
CA ASP A 123 19.33 -6.42 6.12
C ASP A 123 18.55 -7.66 5.63
N VAL A 124 17.51 -7.48 4.81
CA VAL A 124 16.62 -8.57 4.37
C VAL A 124 16.56 -8.63 2.84
N THR A 125 17.05 -9.73 2.27
CA THR A 125 16.85 -10.05 0.84
C THR A 125 15.62 -10.93 0.67
N ALA A 126 14.54 -10.39 0.08
CA ALA A 126 13.28 -11.11 -0.10
C ALA A 126 12.59 -10.84 -1.46
N LEU A 127 12.62 -9.59 -1.94
CA LEU A 127 12.23 -9.21 -3.30
C LEU A 127 13.43 -9.03 -4.22
#